data_AF-M7BAC6-F1
#
_entry.id   AF-M7BAC6-F1
#
_cell.length_a   1.000
_cell.length_b   1.000
_cell.length_c   1.000
_cell.angle_alpha   90.00
_cell.angle_beta   90.00
_cell.angle_gamma   90.00
#
_symmetry.space_group_name_H-M   'P 1'
#
loop_
_entity.id
_entity.type
_entity.pdbx_description
1 polymer ?
#
loop_
_entity_poly.entity_id
_entity_poly.type
_entity_poly.pdbx_seq_one_letter_code
_entity_poly.pdbx_strand_id
1 'polypeptide(L)'
;MTFPYEFFARQGIHDMLEHGGNKILPVIPQLIIPIKNALNLRNRQVICITLKVLQHLVVSADMVGEALVPYYRQILPILNIFKNMNGENKKKIINQFSQFDRQEKLSLAKQ
;
A
#
# COMPACT_ATOMS: atom_id res chain seq x y z
N MET A 1 9.95 4.67 10.21
CA MET A 1 9.46 3.88 11.35
C MET A 1 10.69 3.34 12.08
N THR A 2 10.69 3.32 13.41
CA THR A 2 11.86 2.95 14.22
C THR A 2 11.65 1.59 14.89
N PHE A 3 12.67 0.75 14.86
CA PHE A 3 12.73 -0.45 15.69
C PHE A 3 12.79 -0.03 17.17
N PRO A 4 12.05 -0.67 18.09
CA PRO A 4 11.28 -1.92 17.95
C PRO A 4 9.78 -1.74 17.68
N TYR A 5 9.26 -0.51 17.68
CA TYR A 5 7.82 -0.23 17.68
C TYR A 5 7.07 -0.78 16.47
N GLU A 6 7.67 -0.69 15.28
CA GLU A 6 7.03 -1.19 14.05
C GLU A 6 6.80 -2.70 14.08
N PHE A 7 7.76 -3.46 14.62
CA PHE A 7 7.68 -4.91 14.67
C PHE A 7 6.51 -5.36 15.53
N PHE A 8 6.42 -4.83 16.75
CA PHE A 8 5.32 -5.14 17.66
C PHE A 8 3.97 -4.63 17.15
N ALA A 9 3.92 -3.44 16.55
CA ALA A 9 2.68 -2.93 15.97
C ALA A 9 2.17 -3.85 14.85
N ARG A 10 3.04 -4.31 13.96
CA ARG A 10 2.65 -5.20 12.86
C ARG A 10 2.22 -6.57 13.36
N GLN A 11 2.99 -7.17 14.27
CA GLN A 11 2.68 -8.48 14.80
C GLN A 11 1.39 -8.46 15.62
N GLY A 12 1.22 -7.45 16.49
CA GLY A 12 0.01 -7.28 17.28
C GLY A 12 -1.24 -7.09 16.43
N ILE A 13 -1.18 -6.28 15.36
CA ILE A 13 -2.30 -6.14 14.43
C ILE A 13 -2.64 -7.48 13.77
N HIS A 14 -1.63 -8.20 13.28
CA HIS A 14 -1.84 -9.50 12.64
C HIS A 14 -2.54 -10.49 13.58
N ASP A 15 -2.02 -10.65 14.80
CA ASP A 15 -2.55 -11.62 15.75
C ASP A 15 -3.96 -11.24 16.22
N MET A 16 -4.25 -9.95 16.37
CA MET A 16 -5.58 -9.46 16.73
C MET A 16 -6.60 -9.62 15.60
N LEU A 17 -6.21 -9.49 14.33
CA LEU A 17 -7.10 -9.74 13.20
C LEU A 17 -7.34 -11.23 13.00
N GLU A 18 -6.31 -12.06 13.19
CA GLU A 18 -6.41 -13.52 13.05
C GLU A 18 -7.34 -14.14 14.12
N HIS A 19 -7.29 -13.63 15.35
CA HIS A 19 -8.02 -14.22 16.49
C HIS A 19 -9.19 -13.36 16.99
N GLY A 20 -9.45 -12.21 16.36
CA GLY A 20 -10.47 -11.26 16.82
C GLY A 20 -11.91 -11.70 16.53
N GLY A 21 -12.12 -12.41 15.42
CA GLY A 21 -13.43 -12.91 15.00
C GLY A 21 -14.52 -11.82 15.01
N ASN A 22 -15.66 -12.12 15.63
CA ASN A 22 -16.81 -11.21 15.71
C ASN A 22 -16.56 -9.90 16.49
N LYS A 23 -15.44 -9.76 17.20
CA LYS A 23 -15.07 -8.53 17.92
C LYS A 23 -14.51 -7.44 17.02
N ILE A 24 -14.15 -7.78 15.77
CA ILE A 24 -13.56 -6.85 14.79
C ILE A 24 -14.62 -5.92 14.20
N LEU A 25 -15.78 -6.46 13.84
CA LEU A 25 -16.84 -5.72 13.16
C LEU A 25 -17.31 -4.46 13.93
N PRO A 26 -17.54 -4.51 15.26
CA PRO A 26 -17.99 -3.33 16.03
C PRO A 26 -16.97 -2.19 16.09
N VAL A 27 -15.68 -2.47 15.85
CA VAL A 27 -14.60 -1.47 15.97
C VAL A 27 -14.21 -0.82 14.65
N ILE A 28 -14.75 -1.28 13.50
CA ILE A 28 -14.43 -0.75 12.17
C ILE A 28 -14.50 0.78 12.07
N PRO A 29 -15.54 1.47 12.57
CA PRO A 29 -15.61 2.94 12.49
C PRO A 29 -14.42 3.64 13.17
N GLN A 30 -13.88 3.05 14.24
CA GLN A 30 -12.76 3.61 15.00
C GLN A 30 -11.43 3.46 14.27
N LEU A 31 -11.29 2.44 13.40
CA LEU A 31 -10.05 2.17 12.65
C LEU A 31 -9.85 3.09 11.44
N ILE A 32 -10.92 3.74 10.96
CA ILE A 32 -10.89 4.55 9.74
C ILE A 32 -9.91 5.73 9.84
N ILE A 33 -9.91 6.44 10.98
CA ILE A 33 -9.03 7.61 11.18
C ILE A 33 -7.56 7.19 11.22
N PRO A 34 -7.14 6.18 12.02
CA PRO A 34 -5.78 5.65 11.98
C PRO A 34 -5.32 5.21 10.58
N ILE A 35 -6.16 4.47 9.85
CA ILE A 35 -5.84 4.01 8.48
C ILE A 35 -5.62 5.20 7.53
N LYS A 36 -6.55 6.16 7.54
CA LYS A 36 -6.45 7.38 6.74
C LYS A 36 -5.16 8.14 7.05
N ASN A 37 -4.83 8.31 8.32
CA ASN A 37 -3.63 9.02 8.75
C ASN A 37 -2.35 8.31 8.29
N ALA A 38 -2.28 6.98 8.42
CA ALA A 38 -1.14 6.19 7.98
C ALA A 38 -0.91 6.31 6.46
N LEU A 39 -1.98 6.26 5.66
CA LEU A 39 -1.87 6.43 4.21
C LEU A 39 -1.47 7.86 3.81
N ASN A 40 -1.97 8.87 4.54
CA ASN A 40 -1.67 10.28 4.29
C ASN A 40 -0.21 10.66 4.58
N LEU A 41 0.56 9.83 5.29
CA LEU A 41 2.01 10.04 5.47
C LEU A 41 2.79 9.98 4.15
N ARG A 42 2.18 9.45 3.07
CA ARG A 42 2.81 9.31 1.73
C ARG A 42 4.13 8.56 1.75
N ASN A 43 4.40 7.81 2.82
CA ASN A 43 5.57 6.96 2.94
C ASN A 43 5.25 5.60 2.32
N ARG A 44 6.01 5.22 1.29
CA ARG A 44 5.79 3.98 0.53
C ARG A 44 5.76 2.73 1.43
N GLN A 45 6.66 2.63 2.40
CA GLN A 45 6.70 1.46 3.30
C GLN A 45 5.44 1.39 4.16
N VAL A 46 5.05 2.52 4.77
CA VAL A 46 3.84 2.62 5.59
C VAL A 46 2.59 2.29 4.78
N ILE A 47 2.49 2.79 3.54
CA ILE A 47 1.37 2.51 2.65
C ILE A 47 1.30 1.01 2.33
N CYS A 48 2.43 0.38 1.95
CA CYS A 48 2.45 -1.06 1.66
C CYS A 48 2.03 -1.90 2.87
N ILE A 49 2.47 -1.55 4.08
CA ILE A 49 2.07 -2.23 5.31
C ILE A 49 0.57 -2.02 5.58
N THR A 50 0.10 -0.78 5.48
CA THR A 50 -1.31 -0.43 5.74
C THR A 50 -2.24 -1.13 4.75
N LEU A 51 -1.85 -1.25 3.47
CA LEU A 51 -2.60 -2.00 2.46
C LEU A 51 -2.67 -3.49 2.76
N LYS A 52 -1.59 -4.11 3.23
CA LYS A 52 -1.60 -5.52 3.66
C LYS A 52 -2.51 -5.72 4.88
N VAL A 53 -2.46 -4.81 5.84
CA VAL A 53 -3.36 -4.82 7.01
C VAL A 53 -4.82 -4.67 6.57
N LEU A 54 -5.12 -3.78 5.63
CA LEU A 54 -6.47 -3.64 5.05
C LEU A 54 -6.96 -4.92 4.37
N GLN A 55 -6.08 -5.63 3.66
CA GLN A 55 -6.40 -6.92 3.04
C GLN A 55 -6.70 -8.00 4.09
N HIS A 56 -5.92 -8.07 5.17
CA HIS A 56 -6.18 -9.00 6.27
C HIS A 56 -7.48 -8.64 7.01
N LEU A 57 -7.72 -7.35 7.23
CA LEU A 57 -8.94 -6.86 7.89
C LEU A 57 -10.20 -7.31 7.15
N VAL A 58 -10.28 -7.15 5.83
CA VAL A 58 -11.49 -7.50 5.07
C VAL A 58 -11.81 -9.00 5.07
N VAL A 59 -10.82 -9.87 5.30
CA VAL A 59 -11.02 -11.33 5.36
C VAL A 59 -11.07 -11.87 6.79
N SER A 60 -10.87 -11.01 7.80
CA SER A 60 -10.73 -11.43 9.20
C SER A 60 -12.03 -11.86 9.88
N ALA A 61 -13.19 -11.38 9.40
CA ALA A 61 -14.50 -11.77 9.90
C ALA A 61 -15.61 -11.45 8.89
N ASP A 62 -16.76 -12.11 9.05
CA ASP A 62 -17.95 -11.88 8.23
C ASP A 62 -18.38 -10.40 8.26
N MET A 63 -18.89 -9.93 7.13
CA MET A 63 -19.43 -8.57 6.93
C MET A 63 -18.43 -7.40 7.10
N VAL A 64 -17.15 -7.65 7.43
CA VAL A 64 -16.16 -6.56 7.58
C VAL A 64 -15.97 -5.79 6.26
N GLY A 65 -15.95 -6.49 5.13
CA GLY A 65 -15.87 -5.87 3.80
C GLY A 65 -17.05 -4.93 3.52
N GLU A 66 -18.27 -5.34 3.87
CA GLU A 66 -19.47 -4.53 3.70
C GLU A 66 -19.47 -3.30 4.63
N ALA A 67 -19.06 -3.49 5.89
CA ALA A 67 -18.95 -2.41 6.86
C ALA A 67 -17.92 -1.34 6.47
N LEU A 68 -16.96 -1.65 5.60
CA LEU A 68 -15.97 -0.70 5.10
C LEU A 68 -16.48 0.18 3.94
N VAL A 69 -17.54 -0.22 3.24
CA VAL A 69 -18.07 0.49 2.05
C VAL A 69 -18.36 1.97 2.30
N PRO A 70 -18.99 2.39 3.42
CA PRO A 70 -19.26 3.79 3.68
C PRO A 70 -18.00 4.67 3.80
N TYR A 71 -16.84 4.06 4.08
CA TYR A 71 -15.59 4.75 4.37
C TYR A 71 -14.61 4.82 3.18
N TYR A 72 -14.95 4.20 2.04
CA TYR A 72 -14.10 4.20 0.84
C TYR A 72 -13.71 5.61 0.37
N ARG A 73 -14.61 6.59 0.46
CA ARG A 73 -14.31 7.98 0.07
C ARG A 73 -13.22 8.61 0.94
N GLN A 74 -12.99 8.11 2.15
CA GLN A 74 -11.94 8.62 3.05
C GLN A 74 -10.58 7.96 2.81
N ILE A 75 -10.57 6.69 2.40
CA ILE A 75 -9.37 5.85 2.32
C ILE A 75 -8.82 5.78 0.90
N LEU A 76 -9.66 5.70 -0.13
CA LEU A 76 -9.23 5.45 -1.50
C LEU A 76 -8.54 6.64 -2.21
N PRO A 77 -8.88 7.93 -1.97
CA PRO A 77 -8.30 9.03 -2.75
C PRO A 77 -6.78 9.10 -2.70
N ILE A 78 -6.17 8.81 -1.55
CA ILE A 78 -4.71 8.83 -1.39
C ILE A 78 -4.03 7.72 -2.21
N LEU A 79 -4.68 6.56 -2.38
CA LEU A 79 -4.14 5.44 -3.14
C LEU A 79 -4.05 5.75 -4.64
N ASN A 80 -4.89 6.63 -5.16
CA ASN A 80 -4.85 7.05 -6.57
C ASN A 80 -3.51 7.67 -6.96
N ILE A 81 -2.83 8.34 -6.03
CA ILE A 81 -1.49 8.92 -6.25
C ILE A 81 -0.46 7.82 -6.51
N PHE A 82 -0.58 6.69 -5.82
CA PHE A 82 0.40 5.61 -5.85
C PHE A 82 0.07 4.53 -6.90
N LYS A 83 -1.15 4.53 -7.45
CA LYS A 83 -1.66 3.51 -8.39
C LYS A 83 -0.75 3.29 -9.61
N ASN A 84 -0.12 4.34 -10.12
CA ASN A 84 0.69 4.31 -11.34
C ASN A 84 2.20 4.25 -11.11
N MET A 85 2.68 4.23 -9.86
CA MET A 85 4.11 4.22 -9.56
C MET A 85 4.84 2.95 -10.04
N ASN A 86 4.11 1.85 -10.25
CA ASN A 86 4.68 0.64 -10.87
C ASN A 86 4.98 0.83 -12.37
N GLY A 87 4.24 1.72 -13.06
CA GLY A 87 4.42 2.00 -14.49
C GLY A 87 5.59 2.95 -14.76
N GLU A 88 5.81 3.94 -13.89
CA GLU A 88 6.92 4.90 -14.08
C GLU A 88 8.30 4.26 -13.93
N ASN A 89 8.48 3.33 -13.00
CA ASN A 89 9.76 2.62 -12.86
C ASN A 89 10.03 1.72 -14.08
N LYS A 90 9.01 1.03 -14.59
CA LYS A 90 9.13 0.26 -15.84
C LYS A 90 9.42 1.16 -17.05
N LYS A 91 8.72 2.30 -17.17
CA LYS A 91 8.96 3.29 -18.23
C LYS A 91 10.36 3.91 -18.13
N LYS A 92 10.85 4.24 -16.93
CA LYS A 92 12.21 4.75 -16.72
C LYS A 92 13.25 3.73 -17.16
N ILE A 93 13.10 2.47 -16.76
CA ILE A 93 14.00 1.38 -17.16
C ILE A 93 13.97 1.19 -18.68
N ILE A 94 12.79 1.09 -19.30
CA ILE A 94 12.64 0.93 -20.75
C ILE A 94 13.21 2.14 -21.51
N ASN A 95 12.95 3.37 -21.04
CA ASN A 95 13.50 4.59 -21.64
C ASN A 95 15.03 4.65 -21.50
N GLN A 96 15.57 4.17 -20.38
CA GLN A 96 17.01 4.10 -20.16
C GLN A 96 17.66 3.07 -21.09
N PHE A 97 17.12 1.85 -21.19
CA PHE A 97 17.57 0.85 -22.17
C PHE A 97 17.48 1.35 -23.62
N SER A 98 16.36 1.98 -23.99
CA SER A 98 16.16 2.54 -25.33
C SER A 98 17.13 3.69 -25.65
N GLN A 99 17.61 4.42 -24.64
CA GLN A 99 18.65 5.44 -24.81
C GLN A 99 20.05 4.82 -24.97
N PHE A 100 20.37 3.76 -24.23
CA PHE A 100 21.61 3.01 -24.40
C PHE A 100 21.73 2.41 -25.81
N ASP A 101 20.68 1.76 -26.32
CA ASP A 101 20.66 1.16 -27.67
C ASP A 101 20.82 2.20 -28.79
N ARG A 102 20.33 3.44 -28.57
CA ARG A 102 20.53 4.55 -29.52
C ARG A 102 21.97 5.05 -29.53
N GLN A 103 22.62 5.14 -28.37
CA GLN A 103 24.00 5.62 -28.29
C GLN A 103 24.98 4.64 -28.94
N GLU A 104 24.79 3.33 -28.77
CA GLU A 104 25.63 2.29 -29.37
C GLU A 104 25.53 2.29 -30.91
N LYS A 105 24.32 2.44 -31.47
CA LYS A 105 24.13 2.57 -32.93
C LYS A 105 24.77 3.83 -33.50
N LEU A 106 24.78 4.93 -32.74
CA LEU A 106 25.41 6.20 -33.14
C LEU A 106 26.95 6.16 -33.05
N SER A 107 27.54 5.34 -32.17
CA SER A 107 29.00 5.17 -32.12
C SER A 107 29.52 4.26 -33.22
N LEU A 108 28.75 3.23 -33.60
CA LEU A 108 29.10 2.32 -34.70
C LEU A 108 28.98 2.97 -36.07
N ALA A 109 28.07 3.93 -36.26
CA ALA A 109 27.90 4.67 -37.52
C ALA A 109 28.95 5.79 -37.74
N LYS A 110 29.83 6.03 -36.77
CA LYS A 110 30.90 7.05 -36.84
C LYS A 110 32.31 6.47 -37.04
N GLN A 111 32.42 5.15 -37.21
CA GLN A 111 33.64 4.45 -37.65
C GLN A 111 33.52 4.12 -39.13
#